data_AF-A0A4Y2CH14-F1
#
_entry.id   AF-A0A4Y2CH14-F1
#
_cell.length_a   1.000
_cell.length_b   1.000
_cell.length_c   1.000
_cell.angle_alpha   90.00
_cell.angle_beta   90.00
_cell.angle_gamma   90.00
#
_symmetry.space_group_name_H-M   'P 1'
#
loop_
_entity.id
_entity.type
_entity.pdbx_description
1 polymer ?
#
loop_
_entity_poly.entity_id
_entity_poly.type
_entity_poly.pdbx_seq_one_letter_code
_entity_poly.pdbx_strand_id
1 'polypeptide(L)'
;MKVFFRRSVVERSVRYLSYIGDGDSSTFKDVCEDKPYGINTTIEKVECVGHVQKRLGTRLRRLEKDMKRKKLADGKTIGGKGRLTDELIKKLTIYYGNAIRKNKLFSMRKDIWAIWMHFVLTDADPQHHFFPRLKTRDVNKIRQNLKTVWQS
;
A
#
# COMPACT_ATOMS: atom_id res chain seq x y z
N MET A 1 12.10 24.34 -3.32
CA MET A 1 11.92 23.70 -2.00
C MET A 1 12.72 24.41 -0.90
N LYS A 2 14.03 24.69 -1.08
CA LYS A 2 14.89 25.43 -0.13
C LYS A 2 14.25 26.69 0.46
N VAL A 3 13.64 27.52 -0.39
CA VAL A 3 12.99 28.78 0.00
C VAL A 3 11.91 28.59 1.08
N PHE A 4 11.10 27.53 1.00
CA PHE A 4 10.06 27.24 2.00
C PHE A 4 10.65 26.91 3.37
N PHE A 5 11.77 26.18 3.40
CA PHE A 5 12.44 25.82 4.63
C PHE A 5 13.11 27.04 5.27
N ARG A 6 13.80 27.88 4.49
CA ARG A 6 14.42 29.12 5.00
C ARG A 6 13.40 30.10 5.57
N ARG A 7 12.29 30.32 4.86
CA ARG A 7 11.24 31.26 5.28
C ARG A 7 10.42 30.77 6.47
N SER A 8 10.36 29.45 6.71
CA SER A 8 9.54 28.87 7.78
C SER A 8 9.84 29.42 9.17
N VAL A 9 11.11 29.70 9.48
CA VAL A 9 11.50 30.26 10.79
C VAL A 9 11.13 31.74 10.87
N VAL A 10 11.46 32.52 9.84
CA VAL A 10 11.25 33.97 9.85
C VAL A 10 9.76 34.33 9.78
N GLU A 11 9.00 33.69 8.89
CA GLU A 11 7.59 34.04 8.65
C GLU A 11 6.63 33.34 9.60
N ARG A 12 6.99 32.16 10.12
CA ARG A 12 6.06 31.28 10.84
C ARG A 12 6.62 30.77 12.17
N SER A 13 7.87 31.05 12.50
CA SER A 13 8.54 30.54 13.71
C SER A 13 8.49 29.01 13.85
N VAL A 14 8.50 28.28 12.73
CA VAL A 14 8.47 26.80 12.72
C VAL A 14 9.67 26.19 12.01
N ARG A 15 9.99 24.95 12.34
CA ARG A 15 11.01 24.12 11.66
C ARG A 15 10.38 22.84 11.13
N TYR A 16 10.64 22.51 9.88
CA TYR A 16 10.19 21.26 9.26
C TYR A 16 11.23 20.16 9.46
N LEU A 17 10.94 19.22 10.36
CA LEU A 17 11.84 18.10 10.65
C LEU A 17 11.64 16.90 9.72
N SER A 18 10.50 16.84 9.04
CA SER A 18 10.17 15.74 8.13
C SER A 18 9.92 16.27 6.72
N TYR A 19 10.56 15.64 5.74
CA TYR A 19 10.40 15.90 4.31
C TYR A 19 9.59 14.76 3.68
N ILE A 20 8.40 15.09 3.17
CA ILE A 20 7.56 14.12 2.46
C ILE A 20 7.93 14.13 0.97
N GLY A 21 8.51 13.02 0.48
CA GLY A 21 8.98 12.91 -0.90
C GLY A 21 8.50 11.68 -1.64
N ASP A 22 8.44 11.77 -2.97
CA ASP A 22 8.38 10.61 -3.88
C ASP A 22 9.81 10.00 -3.99
N GLY A 23 9.90 8.72 -4.34
CA GLY A 23 11.03 7.80 -4.10
C GLY A 23 12.41 8.17 -4.65
N ASP A 24 12.53 9.25 -5.42
CA ASP A 24 13.82 9.88 -5.74
C ASP A 24 13.58 11.38 -5.89
N SER A 25 14.19 12.18 -5.03
CA SER A 25 13.95 13.63 -5.04
C SER A 25 15.26 14.36 -4.88
N SER A 26 15.84 14.80 -5.99
CA SER A 26 16.99 15.73 -6.04
C SER A 26 16.77 16.94 -5.12
N THR A 27 15.51 17.36 -4.98
CA THR A 27 15.06 18.43 -4.08
C THR A 27 15.24 18.15 -2.58
N PHE A 28 15.33 16.89 -2.15
CA PHE A 28 15.65 16.55 -0.75
C PHE A 28 17.14 16.73 -0.48
N LYS A 29 17.99 16.25 -1.39
CA LYS A 29 19.45 16.45 -1.32
C LYS A 29 19.78 17.94 -1.22
N ASP A 30 19.14 18.73 -2.08
CA ASP A 30 19.15 20.18 -2.06
C ASP A 30 18.82 20.80 -0.70
N VAL A 31 17.78 20.30 -0.01
CA VAL A 31 17.35 20.80 1.30
C VAL A 31 18.33 20.38 2.40
N CYS A 32 18.90 19.18 2.31
CA CYS A 32 19.92 18.69 3.24
C CYS A 32 21.24 19.48 3.13
N GLU A 33 21.66 19.80 1.90
CA GLU A 33 22.84 20.63 1.64
C GLU A 33 22.63 22.08 2.14
N ASP A 34 21.41 22.60 2.02
CA ASP A 34 21.06 23.96 2.45
C ASP A 34 21.12 24.16 3.97
N LYS A 35 21.03 23.08 4.76
CA LYS A 35 21.02 23.08 6.24
C LYS A 35 20.22 24.25 6.83
N PRO A 36 18.92 24.42 6.47
CA PRO A 36 18.15 25.62 6.77
C PRO A 36 17.92 25.88 8.26
N TYR A 37 18.18 24.88 9.11
CA TYR A 37 18.02 24.94 10.56
C TYR A 37 19.33 24.69 11.33
N GLY A 38 20.47 24.85 10.66
CA GLY A 38 21.79 24.64 11.22
C GLY A 38 22.28 23.19 11.17
N ILE A 39 23.56 22.98 11.49
CA ILE A 39 24.25 21.69 11.34
C ILE A 39 23.77 20.61 12.33
N ASN A 40 23.17 21.02 13.44
CA ASN A 40 22.66 20.11 14.48
C ASN A 40 21.21 19.64 14.20
N THR A 41 20.58 20.11 13.13
CA THR A 41 19.19 19.74 12.80
C THR A 41 19.17 18.90 11.53
N THR A 42 18.79 17.62 11.67
CA THR A 42 18.61 16.71 10.53
C THR A 42 17.14 16.70 10.08
N ILE A 43 16.92 16.72 8.77
CA ILE A 43 15.59 16.61 8.17
C ILE A 43 15.42 15.16 7.69
N GLU A 44 14.42 14.47 8.22
CA GLU A 44 14.15 13.07 7.88
C GLU A 44 13.29 12.97 6.63
N LYS A 45 13.74 12.17 5.64
CA LYS A 45 12.91 11.85 4.47
C LYS A 45 11.92 10.76 4.85
N VAL A 46 10.63 11.05 4.69
CA VAL A 46 9.55 10.08 4.83
C VAL A 46 8.87 9.82 3.49
N GLU A 47 8.56 8.56 3.22
CA GLU A 47 7.85 8.20 1.99
C GLU A 47 6.39 8.58 2.07
N CYS A 48 5.86 9.16 0.99
CA CYS A 48 4.44 9.43 0.92
C CYS A 48 3.63 8.13 0.73
N VAL A 49 2.42 8.08 1.31
CA VAL A 49 1.52 6.92 1.17
C VAL A 49 1.23 6.62 -0.30
N GLY A 50 1.11 7.65 -1.14
CA GLY A 50 0.94 7.48 -2.59
C GLY A 50 2.10 6.75 -3.25
N HIS A 51 3.34 7.01 -2.83
CA HIS A 51 4.52 6.29 -3.32
C HIS A 51 4.49 4.82 -2.89
N VAL A 52 4.17 4.57 -1.63
CA VAL A 52 4.04 3.22 -1.07
C VAL A 52 2.97 2.41 -1.83
N GLN A 53 1.83 3.03 -2.15
CA GLN A 53 0.79 2.43 -2.99
C GLN A 53 1.31 2.09 -4.41
N LYS A 54 1.96 3.06 -5.08
CA LYS A 54 2.53 2.83 -6.42
C LYS A 54 3.55 1.68 -6.41
N ARG A 55 4.40 1.63 -5.39
CA ARG A 55 5.42 0.58 -5.23
C ARG A 55 4.79 -0.81 -5.10
N LEU A 56 3.75 -0.97 -4.29
CA LEU A 56 3.02 -2.24 -4.17
C LEU A 56 2.43 -2.66 -5.52
N GLY A 57 1.69 -1.77 -6.18
CA GLY A 57 1.07 -2.08 -7.47
C GLY A 57 2.09 -2.47 -8.54
N THR A 58 3.23 -1.78 -8.60
CA THR A 58 4.30 -2.10 -9.55
C THR A 58 4.94 -3.44 -9.26
N ARG A 59 5.18 -3.78 -7.98
CA ARG A 59 5.71 -5.10 -7.60
C ARG A 59 4.75 -6.23 -7.97
N LEU A 60 3.45 -6.06 -7.72
CA LEU A 60 2.43 -7.05 -8.07
C LEU A 60 2.31 -7.25 -9.59
N ARG A 61 2.35 -6.18 -10.38
CA ARG A 61 2.34 -6.27 -11.85
C ARG A 61 3.60 -6.92 -12.41
N ARG A 62 4.77 -6.63 -11.82
CA ARG A 62 6.02 -7.33 -12.18
C ARG A 62 5.92 -8.82 -11.86
N LEU A 63 5.44 -9.17 -10.67
CA LEU A 63 5.21 -10.57 -10.28
C LEU A 63 4.27 -11.29 -11.25
N GLU A 64 3.14 -10.68 -11.62
CA GLU A 64 2.21 -11.24 -12.61
C GLU A 64 2.93 -11.53 -13.91
N LYS A 65 3.70 -10.55 -14.42
CA LYS A 65 4.45 -10.68 -15.68
C LYS A 65 5.52 -11.78 -15.61
N ASP A 66 6.30 -11.81 -14.53
CA ASP A 66 7.41 -12.75 -14.33
C ASP A 66 6.91 -14.19 -14.17
N MET A 67 5.73 -14.36 -13.56
CA MET A 67 5.10 -15.65 -13.32
C MET A 67 4.09 -16.04 -14.39
N LYS A 68 3.84 -15.20 -15.40
CA LYS A 68 2.79 -15.39 -16.42
C LYS A 68 2.88 -16.72 -17.17
N ARG A 69 4.09 -17.21 -17.40
CA ARG A 69 4.37 -18.49 -18.11
C ARG A 69 4.50 -19.69 -17.17
N LYS A 70 4.58 -19.45 -15.86
CA LYS A 70 4.70 -20.52 -14.86
C LYS A 70 3.31 -20.94 -14.43
N LYS A 71 3.11 -22.26 -14.40
CA LYS A 71 1.91 -22.85 -13.82
C LYS A 71 2.10 -22.99 -12.32
N LEU A 72 1.06 -22.65 -11.58
CA LEU A 72 0.97 -22.90 -10.14
C LEU A 72 0.66 -24.40 -9.92
N ALA A 73 0.57 -24.82 -8.66
CA ALA A 73 0.31 -26.21 -8.28
C ALA A 73 -0.99 -26.79 -8.90
N ASP A 74 -1.95 -25.92 -9.23
CA ASP A 74 -3.22 -26.27 -9.87
C ASP A 74 -3.17 -26.27 -11.42
N GLY A 75 -1.98 -26.15 -12.00
CA GLY A 75 -1.78 -26.13 -13.45
C GLY A 75 -2.20 -24.83 -14.15
N LYS A 76 -2.66 -23.82 -13.43
CA LYS A 76 -3.11 -22.53 -13.97
C LYS A 76 -2.06 -21.44 -13.79
N THR A 77 -2.17 -20.36 -14.55
CA THR A 77 -1.27 -19.20 -14.42
C THR A 77 -1.69 -18.33 -13.23
N ILE A 78 -0.80 -17.42 -12.83
CA ILE A 78 -1.06 -16.46 -11.74
C ILE A 78 -2.11 -15.40 -12.13
N GLY A 79 -2.34 -15.20 -13.42
CA GLY A 79 -3.34 -14.27 -13.96
C GLY A 79 -4.63 -14.97 -14.41
N GLY A 80 -5.58 -14.19 -14.92
CA GLY A 80 -6.86 -14.70 -15.43
C GLY A 80 -8.05 -14.52 -14.48
N LYS A 81 -9.22 -15.05 -14.88
CA LYS A 81 -10.48 -14.86 -14.14
C LYS A 81 -10.36 -15.42 -12.72
N GLY A 82 -10.64 -14.59 -11.72
CA GLY A 82 -10.57 -14.96 -10.30
C GLY A 82 -9.14 -15.05 -9.73
N ARG A 83 -8.14 -14.52 -10.43
CA ARG A 83 -6.72 -14.56 -10.05
C ARG A 83 -6.15 -13.14 -9.90
N LEU A 84 -4.82 -13.01 -9.93
CA LEU A 84 -4.13 -11.72 -9.85
C LEU A 84 -4.35 -10.91 -11.13
N THR A 85 -5.48 -10.22 -11.22
CA THR A 85 -5.81 -9.30 -12.32
C THR A 85 -5.41 -7.86 -11.99
N ASP A 86 -5.27 -7.00 -13.00
CA ASP A 86 -5.00 -5.57 -12.79
C ASP A 86 -6.07 -4.88 -11.92
N GLU A 87 -7.34 -5.25 -12.09
CA GLU A 87 -8.47 -4.84 -11.25
C GLU A 87 -8.21 -5.19 -9.79
N LEU A 88 -7.78 -6.43 -9.52
CA LEU A 88 -7.47 -6.90 -8.17
C LEU A 88 -6.25 -6.18 -7.59
N ILE A 89 -5.18 -6.01 -8.37
CA ILE A 89 -3.98 -5.26 -7.98
C ILE A 89 -4.35 -3.83 -7.59
N LYS A 90 -5.24 -3.17 -8.36
CA LYS A 90 -5.73 -1.83 -8.07
C LYS A 90 -6.48 -1.79 -6.74
N LYS A 91 -7.38 -2.74 -6.49
CA LYS A 91 -8.11 -2.86 -5.20
C LYS A 91 -7.16 -3.08 -4.03
N LEU A 92 -6.21 -4.01 -4.15
CA LEU A 92 -5.17 -4.27 -3.16
C LEU A 92 -4.37 -3.01 -2.83
N THR A 93 -3.96 -2.28 -3.87
CA THR A 93 -3.20 -1.03 -3.71
C THR A 93 -4.00 0.06 -2.99
N ILE A 94 -5.31 0.15 -3.24
CA ILE A 94 -6.21 1.09 -2.55
C ILE A 94 -6.38 0.68 -1.08
N TYR A 95 -6.67 -0.59 -0.81
CA TYR A 95 -6.84 -1.08 0.56
C TYR A 95 -5.58 -0.90 1.39
N TYR A 96 -4.42 -1.20 0.81
CA TYR A 96 -3.13 -1.00 1.46
C TYR A 96 -2.89 0.46 1.85
N GLY A 97 -3.13 1.40 0.93
CA GLY A 97 -3.01 2.82 1.26
C GLY A 97 -4.03 3.30 2.29
N ASN A 98 -5.25 2.78 2.25
CA ASN A 98 -6.28 3.10 3.23
C ASN A 98 -5.94 2.57 4.62
N ALA A 99 -5.36 1.37 4.72
CA ALA A 99 -4.88 0.80 5.98
C ALA A 99 -3.77 1.68 6.59
N ILE A 100 -2.84 2.18 5.78
CA ILE A 100 -1.79 3.11 6.24
C ILE A 100 -2.38 4.43 6.74
N ARG A 101 -3.36 5.01 6.02
CA ARG A 101 -3.98 6.30 6.42
C ARG A 101 -4.84 6.20 7.68
N LYS A 102 -5.50 5.06 7.90
CA LYS A 102 -6.48 4.90 8.99
C LYS A 102 -5.87 4.42 10.31
N ASN A 103 -4.68 3.81 10.29
CA ASN A 103 -4.17 3.06 11.43
C ASN A 103 -2.81 3.54 11.93
N LYS A 104 -2.60 3.43 13.24
CA LYS A 104 -1.27 3.46 13.86
C LYS A 104 -0.53 2.14 13.56
N LEU A 105 0.80 2.16 13.68
CA LEU A 105 1.74 1.14 13.15
C LEU A 105 1.36 -0.34 13.44
N PHE A 106 0.83 -0.63 14.63
CA PHE A 106 0.43 -1.99 15.03
C PHE A 106 -0.87 -2.45 14.35
N SER A 107 -1.91 -1.61 14.34
CA SER A 107 -3.19 -1.88 13.67
C SER A 107 -3.02 -1.97 12.14
N MET A 108 -2.06 -1.24 11.58
CA MET A 108 -1.71 -1.32 10.16
C MET A 108 -1.20 -2.72 9.77
N ARG A 109 -0.31 -3.33 10.58
CA ARG A 109 0.17 -4.70 10.32
C ARG A 109 -0.98 -5.70 10.33
N LYS A 110 -1.87 -5.59 11.33
CA LYS A 110 -3.05 -6.46 11.45
C LYS A 110 -3.97 -6.34 10.23
N ASP A 111 -4.24 -5.13 9.76
CA ASP A 111 -5.10 -4.89 8.60
C ASP A 111 -4.48 -5.37 7.28
N ILE A 112 -3.17 -5.18 7.09
CA ILE A 112 -2.44 -5.73 5.93
C ILE A 112 -2.51 -7.26 5.93
N TRP A 113 -2.34 -7.87 7.11
CA TRP A 113 -2.43 -9.32 7.27
C TRP A 113 -3.85 -9.84 7.00
N ALA A 114 -4.87 -9.10 7.44
CA ALA A 114 -6.26 -9.40 7.17
C ALA A 114 -6.61 -9.34 5.67
N ILE A 115 -6.05 -8.36 4.93
CA ILE A 115 -6.15 -8.30 3.46
C ILE A 115 -5.55 -9.56 2.85
N TRP A 116 -4.33 -9.93 3.25
CA TRP A 116 -3.67 -11.13 2.73
C TRP A 116 -4.49 -12.40 3.02
N MET A 117 -4.97 -12.58 4.24
CA MET A 117 -5.78 -13.73 4.64
C MET A 117 -7.11 -13.81 3.91
N HIS A 118 -7.75 -12.68 3.61
CA HIS A 118 -8.97 -12.64 2.79
C HIS A 118 -8.75 -13.14 1.35
N PHE A 119 -7.54 -12.94 0.81
CA PHE A 119 -7.21 -13.37 -0.56
C PHE A 119 -6.62 -14.79 -0.63
N VAL A 120 -6.03 -15.29 0.47
CA VAL A 120 -5.32 -16.58 0.50
C VAL A 120 -6.17 -17.71 1.10
N LEU A 121 -7.07 -17.41 2.05
CA LEU A 121 -7.90 -18.44 2.69
C LEU A 121 -9.22 -18.62 1.93
N THR A 122 -9.36 -19.79 1.32
CA THR A 122 -10.61 -20.37 0.84
C THR A 122 -11.54 -20.68 2.01
N ASP A 123 -12.85 -20.82 1.75
CA ASP A 123 -13.94 -21.09 2.71
C ASP A 123 -13.76 -22.37 3.58
N ALA A 124 -12.62 -23.08 3.50
CA ALA A 124 -12.32 -24.28 4.27
C ALA A 124 -11.86 -24.00 5.73
N ASP A 125 -11.36 -22.80 6.05
CA ASP A 125 -11.09 -22.38 7.43
C ASP A 125 -11.24 -20.85 7.60
N PRO A 126 -12.46 -20.35 7.87
CA PRO A 126 -12.69 -18.93 8.02
C PRO A 126 -12.29 -18.45 9.42
N GLN A 127 -11.03 -18.02 9.59
CA GLN A 127 -10.57 -17.33 10.80
C GLN A 127 -11.08 -15.89 10.86
N HIS A 128 -12.40 -15.74 11.07
CA HIS A 128 -13.09 -14.48 11.28
C HIS A 128 -12.62 -13.71 12.54
N HIS A 129 -11.77 -14.31 13.37
CA HIS A 129 -11.25 -13.73 14.62
C HIS A 129 -10.32 -12.51 14.41
N PHE A 130 -9.78 -12.32 13.20
CA PHE A 130 -8.90 -11.18 12.90
C PHE A 130 -9.62 -9.90 12.46
N PHE A 131 -10.95 -9.93 12.28
CA PHE A 131 -11.71 -8.81 11.70
C PHE A 131 -12.61 -8.09 12.72
N PRO A 132 -12.26 -6.88 13.18
CA PRO A 132 -13.25 -5.95 13.71
C PRO A 132 -13.89 -5.18 12.54
N ARG A 133 -15.04 -5.69 12.08
CA ARG A 133 -16.09 -4.95 11.33
C ARG A 133 -15.67 -4.26 10.02
N LEU A 134 -15.32 -5.04 8.99
CA LEU A 134 -15.64 -4.60 7.62
C LEU A 134 -17.14 -4.77 7.42
N LYS A 135 -17.89 -3.67 7.26
CA LYS A 135 -19.35 -3.69 7.11
C LYS A 135 -19.72 -4.59 5.91
N THR A 136 -20.52 -5.60 6.23
CA THR A 136 -20.93 -6.79 5.49
C THR A 136 -21.72 -6.56 4.18
N ARG A 137 -21.86 -5.32 3.69
CA ARG A 137 -22.74 -5.02 2.54
C ARG A 137 -22.10 -5.25 1.17
N ASP A 138 -20.79 -5.13 1.02
CA ASP A 138 -20.10 -5.43 -0.25
C ASP A 138 -19.61 -6.88 -0.38
N VAL A 139 -19.60 -7.63 0.73
CA VAL A 139 -19.11 -9.01 0.80
C VAL A 139 -20.06 -9.98 0.09
N ASN A 140 -21.36 -9.71 0.14
CA ASN A 140 -22.37 -10.61 -0.43
C ASN A 140 -22.48 -10.52 -1.96
N LYS A 141 -22.16 -9.36 -2.55
CA LYS A 141 -22.24 -9.14 -4.00
C LYS A 141 -21.09 -9.83 -4.75
N ILE A 142 -19.94 -10.00 -4.11
CA ILE A 142 -18.79 -10.76 -4.64
C ILE A 142 -18.99 -12.26 -4.42
N ARG A 143 -19.61 -12.67 -3.30
CA ARG A 143 -19.95 -14.07 -2.99
C ARG A 143 -20.85 -14.74 -4.03
N GLN A 144 -21.80 -14.02 -4.62
CA GLN A 144 -22.77 -14.62 -5.54
C GLN A 144 -22.19 -14.92 -6.93
N ASN A 145 -21.15 -14.21 -7.35
CA ASN A 145 -20.50 -14.42 -8.65
C ASN A 145 -19.48 -15.59 -8.67
N LEU A 146 -19.13 -16.13 -7.50
CA LEU A 146 -18.19 -17.25 -7.37
C LEU A 146 -18.88 -18.60 -7.08
N LYS A 147 -20.14 -18.60 -6.62
CA LYS A 147 -20.91 -19.84 -6.43
C LYS A 147 -21.25 -20.55 -7.74
N THR A 148 -21.48 -19.82 -8.82
CA THR A 148 -21.81 -20.39 -10.14
C THR A 148 -20.60 -20.96 -10.89
N VAL A 149 -19.38 -20.79 -10.37
CA VAL A 149 -18.14 -21.27 -11.00
C VAL A 149 -17.69 -22.63 -10.44
N TRP A 150 -18.32 -23.11 -9.35
CA TRP A 150 -17.91 -24.34 -8.67
C TRP A 150 -19.10 -25.27 -8.36
N GLN A 151 -19.99 -25.44 -9.33
CA GLN A 151 -20.90 -26.60 -9.44
C GLN A 151 -20.96 -27.15 -10.89
N SER A 152 -19.90 -26.99 -11.68
CA SER A 152 -19.79 -27.65 -13.01
C SER A 152 -18.34 -27.97 -13.32
#